data_AF-A0A8C6I3H2-F1
#
_entry.id   AF-A0A8C6I3H2-F1
#
_cell.length_a   1.000
_cell.length_b   1.000
_cell.length_c   1.000
_cell.angle_alpha   90.00
_cell.angle_beta   90.00
_cell.angle_gamma   90.00
#
_symmetry.space_group_name_H-M   'P 1'
#
loop_
_entity.id
_entity.type
_entity.pdbx_description
1 polymer ?
#
loop_
_entity_poly.entity_id
_entity_poly.type
_entity_poly.pdbx_seq_one_letter_code
_entity_poly.pdbx_strand_id
1 'polypeptide(L)'
;MSFLDSHTLQWLQGCDVEPDRHLCLWYNQLAYDSEDLPTLNENPSSCTVGNSTVPHISQHLKGHCSDLLQKYLEKGKERLLRSDPPKAHVTHHPRSEDEVTLRCWALGFYPADITLTWQLNGEELTQDMELVETRPAGDGTFQKWAAVVVPLGKEQYYTCHVYHEELPEPLTLRWEPPPSTVSNMVIIAVLVVLGAVIILGAVVAFVMKRRRHIGVKGCYAHVLGSKSFQTSDWPQEA
;
A
#
# COMPACT_ATOMS: atom_id res chain seq x y z
N MET A 1 -13.88 51.73 -23.84
CA MET A 1 -12.62 51.24 -23.28
C MET A 1 -12.44 49.85 -23.85
N SER A 2 -11.54 49.69 -24.83
CA SER A 2 -11.31 48.41 -25.50
C SER A 2 -10.55 47.49 -24.56
N PHE A 3 -11.14 46.35 -24.22
CA PHE A 3 -10.35 45.21 -23.79
C PHE A 3 -9.51 44.78 -25.01
N LEU A 4 -8.23 44.49 -24.78
CA LEU A 4 -7.43 43.75 -25.75
C LEU A 4 -7.70 42.29 -25.45
N ASP A 5 -8.42 41.62 -26.34
CA ASP A 5 -8.77 40.22 -26.15
C ASP A 5 -7.50 39.36 -26.17
N SER A 6 -7.39 38.45 -25.20
CA SER A 6 -6.19 37.67 -24.96
C SER A 6 -6.31 36.31 -25.63
N HIS A 7 -5.61 36.14 -26.75
CA HIS A 7 -5.64 34.92 -27.53
C HIS A 7 -4.58 33.89 -27.09
N THR A 8 -4.89 32.61 -27.25
CA THR A 8 -4.04 31.47 -26.89
C THR A 8 -3.82 30.58 -28.11
N LEU A 9 -2.55 30.31 -28.44
CA LEU A 9 -2.16 29.31 -29.44
C LEU A 9 -1.47 28.14 -28.74
N GLN A 10 -1.99 26.93 -28.95
CA GLN A 10 -1.44 25.68 -28.43
C GLN A 10 -0.88 24.86 -29.59
N TRP A 11 0.24 24.16 -29.38
CA TRP A 11 0.86 23.29 -30.37
C TRP A 11 1.38 22.02 -29.68
N LEU A 12 0.81 20.87 -30.03
CA LEU A 12 1.25 19.54 -29.58
C LEU A 12 2.06 18.88 -30.69
N GLN A 13 3.26 18.40 -30.35
CA GLN A 13 4.13 17.60 -31.22
C GLN A 13 4.77 16.47 -30.44
N GLY A 14 4.86 15.29 -31.04
CA GLY A 14 5.45 14.12 -30.41
C GLY A 14 5.21 12.85 -31.22
N CYS A 15 5.71 11.72 -30.72
CA CYS A 15 5.42 10.42 -31.30
C CYS A 15 5.30 9.32 -30.23
N ASP A 16 4.42 8.36 -30.52
CA ASP A 16 4.42 7.06 -29.86
C ASP A 16 5.22 6.08 -30.73
N VAL A 17 6.00 5.20 -30.10
CA VAL A 17 6.79 4.16 -30.78
C VAL A 17 6.46 2.81 -30.15
N GLU A 18 5.88 1.90 -30.92
CA GLU A 18 5.59 0.52 -30.48
C GLU A 18 6.80 -0.38 -30.84
N PRO A 19 7.59 -0.86 -29.85
CA PRO A 19 8.87 -1.53 -30.13
C PRO A 19 8.72 -2.78 -30.99
N ASP A 20 7.70 -3.60 -30.72
CA ASP A 20 7.51 -4.91 -31.32
C ASP A 20 7.01 -4.88 -32.78
N ARG A 21 6.53 -3.72 -33.24
CA ARG A 21 5.96 -3.55 -34.60
C ARG A 21 6.72 -2.57 -35.48
N HIS A 22 7.75 -1.91 -34.95
CA HIS A 22 8.41 -0.76 -35.57
C HIS A 22 7.43 0.35 -36.01
N LEU A 23 6.26 0.44 -35.36
CA LEU A 23 5.24 1.45 -35.64
C LEU A 23 5.62 2.74 -34.92
N CYS A 24 5.64 3.86 -35.65
CA CYS A 24 5.87 5.19 -35.10
C CYS A 24 4.74 6.12 -35.53
N LEU A 25 3.92 6.54 -34.57
CA LEU A 25 2.76 7.41 -34.75
C LEU A 25 3.18 8.85 -34.40
N TRP A 26 3.27 9.72 -35.40
CA TRP A 26 3.61 11.13 -35.26
C TRP A 26 2.35 12.00 -35.14
N TYR A 27 2.31 12.82 -34.09
CA TYR A 27 1.28 13.83 -33.84
C TYR A 27 1.80 15.24 -34.11
N ASN A 28 0.96 16.07 -34.74
CA ASN A 28 1.20 17.50 -34.90
C ASN A 28 -0.14 18.24 -34.95
N GLN A 29 -0.60 18.73 -33.80
CA GLN A 29 -1.92 19.33 -33.62
C GLN A 29 -1.76 20.79 -33.16
N LEU A 30 -2.56 21.70 -33.69
CA LEU A 30 -2.61 23.08 -33.25
C LEU A 30 -4.04 23.40 -32.81
N ALA A 31 -4.19 24.18 -31.74
CA ALA A 31 -5.48 24.72 -31.31
C ALA A 31 -5.35 26.23 -31.04
N TYR A 32 -6.42 26.98 -31.31
CA TYR A 32 -6.49 28.42 -31.13
C TYR A 32 -7.76 28.75 -30.33
N ASP A 33 -7.61 29.48 -29.23
CA ASP A 33 -8.71 29.84 -28.31
C ASP A 33 -9.62 28.65 -27.92
N SER A 34 -8.99 27.49 -27.68
CA SER A 34 -9.59 26.17 -27.38
C SER A 34 -10.32 25.44 -28.51
N GLU A 35 -10.30 25.95 -29.75
CA GLU A 35 -10.76 25.22 -30.94
C GLU A 35 -9.58 24.57 -31.69
N ASP A 36 -9.69 23.30 -32.05
CA ASP A 36 -8.69 22.59 -32.85
C ASP A 36 -8.64 23.13 -34.30
N LEU A 37 -7.46 23.50 -34.75
CA LEU A 37 -7.24 24.02 -36.11
C LEU A 37 -7.10 22.86 -37.12
N PRO A 38 -7.72 22.97 -38.32
CA PRO A 38 -7.60 21.94 -39.36
C PRO A 38 -6.15 21.62 -39.74
N THR A 39 -5.69 20.41 -39.44
CA THR A 39 -4.34 19.96 -39.81
C THR A 39 -4.29 19.59 -41.30
N LEU A 40 -3.26 20.06 -42.01
CA LEU A 40 -3.10 19.80 -43.46
C LEU A 40 -2.89 18.31 -43.80
N ASN A 41 -2.50 17.50 -42.80
CA ASN A 41 -2.26 16.07 -42.92
C ASN A 41 -3.14 15.31 -41.91
N GLU A 42 -3.30 14.00 -42.15
CA GLU A 42 -3.81 13.04 -41.17
C GLU A 42 -2.97 13.09 -39.86
N ASN A 43 -3.65 12.94 -38.73
CA ASN A 43 -3.07 12.99 -37.40
C ASN A 43 -3.73 11.92 -36.50
N PRO A 44 -2.99 10.93 -35.97
CA PRO A 44 -1.56 10.68 -36.19
C PRO A 44 -1.22 10.29 -37.64
N SER A 45 0.06 10.38 -38.00
CA SER A 45 0.63 9.94 -39.28
C SER A 45 1.88 9.10 -39.05
N SER A 46 2.36 8.34 -40.04
CA SER A 46 3.69 7.70 -39.95
C SER A 46 4.79 8.74 -39.71
N CYS A 47 5.75 8.46 -38.83
CA CYS A 47 6.94 9.31 -38.58
C CYS A 47 7.87 9.48 -39.80
N THR A 48 7.72 8.71 -40.88
CA THR A 48 8.58 8.87 -42.07
C THR A 48 8.44 10.27 -42.70
N VAL A 49 9.56 10.92 -42.98
CA VAL A 49 9.60 12.22 -43.67
C VAL A 49 9.67 11.98 -45.19
N GLY A 50 8.63 12.40 -45.91
CA GLY A 50 8.63 12.42 -47.38
C GLY A 50 9.52 13.54 -47.94
N ASN A 51 9.88 13.44 -49.22
CA ASN A 51 10.81 14.36 -49.90
C ASN A 51 10.27 15.80 -50.05
N SER A 52 10.27 16.56 -48.95
CA SER A 52 10.01 18.00 -48.93
C SER A 52 11.30 18.79 -49.18
N THR A 53 11.23 19.79 -50.05
CA THR A 53 12.35 20.68 -50.39
C THR A 53 12.49 21.88 -49.45
N VAL A 54 11.56 22.05 -48.50
CA VAL A 54 11.55 23.15 -47.51
C VAL A 54 11.78 22.57 -46.12
N PRO A 55 12.92 22.84 -45.45
CA PRO A 55 13.21 22.30 -44.13
C PRO A 55 12.35 22.97 -43.06
N HIS A 56 11.27 22.31 -42.66
CA HIS A 56 10.38 22.76 -41.59
C HIS A 56 10.76 22.12 -40.24
N ILE A 57 10.71 22.86 -39.12
CA ILE A 57 11.13 22.36 -37.79
C ILE A 57 10.33 21.10 -37.40
N SER A 58 9.03 21.07 -37.70
CA SER A 58 8.17 19.89 -37.48
C SER A 58 8.65 18.66 -38.27
N GLN A 59 9.19 18.82 -39.49
CA GLN A 59 9.73 17.70 -40.27
C GLN A 59 11.05 17.18 -39.68
N HIS A 60 11.90 18.06 -39.17
CA HIS A 60 13.12 17.63 -38.47
C HIS A 60 12.79 16.84 -37.21
N LEU A 61 11.85 17.32 -36.38
CA LEU A 61 11.37 16.60 -35.20
C LEU A 61 10.73 15.27 -35.58
N LYS A 62 9.81 15.27 -36.56
CA LYS A 62 9.13 14.08 -37.08
C LYS A 62 10.11 12.97 -37.48
N GLY A 63 11.15 13.32 -38.23
CA GLY A 63 12.15 12.36 -38.72
C GLY A 63 13.16 11.84 -37.69
N HIS A 64 13.25 12.44 -36.50
CA HIS A 64 14.17 12.02 -35.43
C HIS A 64 13.46 11.69 -34.11
N CYS A 65 12.12 11.67 -34.09
CA CYS A 65 11.36 11.54 -32.85
C CYS A 65 11.60 10.19 -32.15
N SER A 66 11.69 9.10 -32.92
CA SER A 66 12.11 7.77 -32.45
C SER A 66 13.48 7.80 -31.76
N ASP A 67 14.45 8.42 -32.41
CA ASP A 67 15.85 8.43 -32.01
C ASP A 67 16.07 9.30 -30.76
N LEU A 68 15.31 10.40 -30.68
CA LEU A 68 15.22 11.23 -29.49
C LEU A 68 14.58 10.46 -28.33
N LEU A 69 13.43 9.79 -28.56
CA LEU A 69 12.75 9.00 -27.54
C LEU A 69 13.66 7.89 -27.00
N GLN A 70 14.27 7.07 -27.87
CA GLN A 70 15.24 6.05 -27.48
C GLN A 70 16.37 6.64 -26.63
N LYS A 71 16.98 7.74 -27.09
CA LYS A 71 18.07 8.44 -26.38
C LYS A 71 17.65 9.03 -25.04
N TYR A 72 16.38 9.40 -24.85
CA TYR A 72 15.84 9.78 -23.55
C TYR A 72 15.60 8.56 -22.65
N LEU A 73 15.06 7.45 -23.18
CA LEU A 73 14.86 6.21 -22.43
C LEU A 73 16.19 5.58 -21.98
N GLU A 74 17.22 5.58 -22.83
CA GLU A 74 18.58 5.14 -22.48
C GLU A 74 19.19 5.97 -21.34
N LYS A 75 19.07 7.29 -21.40
CA LYS A 75 19.64 8.21 -20.41
C LYS A 75 18.82 8.35 -19.13
N GLY A 76 17.51 8.10 -19.19
CA GLY A 76 16.54 8.31 -18.13
C GLY A 76 15.91 7.03 -17.60
N LYS A 77 16.49 5.86 -17.92
CA LYS A 77 15.90 4.52 -17.71
C LYS A 77 15.27 4.34 -16.33
N GLU A 78 16.01 4.69 -15.27
CA GLU A 78 15.61 4.53 -13.87
C GLU A 78 14.34 5.34 -13.48
N ARG A 79 13.95 6.34 -14.27
CA ARG A 79 12.77 7.20 -14.02
C ARG A 79 11.70 7.11 -15.10
N LEU A 80 12.07 6.74 -16.33
CA LEU A 80 11.14 6.65 -17.48
C LEU A 80 10.62 5.23 -17.71
N LEU A 81 11.43 4.22 -17.43
CA LEU A 81 11.10 2.79 -17.51
C LEU A 81 11.04 2.14 -16.12
N ARG A 82 10.74 2.94 -15.09
CA ARG A 82 10.20 2.42 -13.83
C ARG A 82 8.70 2.21 -13.99
N SER A 83 8.15 1.35 -13.18
CA SER A 83 6.74 1.35 -12.87
C SER A 83 6.59 1.15 -11.36
N ASP A 84 5.70 1.94 -10.75
CA ASP A 84 5.53 2.04 -9.29
C ASP A 84 4.10 1.56 -8.96
N PRO A 85 3.90 0.42 -8.26
CA PRO A 85 2.56 -0.11 -8.00
C PRO A 85 1.77 0.71 -6.96
N PRO A 86 0.43 0.81 -7.08
CA PRO A 86 -0.40 1.66 -6.23
C PRO A 86 -0.50 1.18 -4.78
N LYS A 87 -0.20 2.08 -3.84
CA LYS A 87 -0.50 1.92 -2.42
C LYS A 87 -1.98 2.22 -2.21
N ALA A 88 -2.80 1.18 -2.31
CA ALA A 88 -4.26 1.30 -2.30
C ALA A 88 -4.89 0.91 -0.95
N HIS A 89 -5.96 1.61 -0.57
CA HIS A 89 -6.69 1.39 0.69
C HIS A 89 -8.11 1.97 0.64
N VAL A 90 -9.01 1.49 1.52
CA VAL A 90 -10.39 1.99 1.62
C VAL A 90 -10.59 2.80 2.89
N THR A 91 -11.22 3.95 2.75
CA THR A 91 -11.58 4.88 3.84
C THR A 91 -13.10 4.99 3.98
N HIS A 92 -13.60 5.13 5.21
CA HIS A 92 -15.03 5.12 5.54
C HIS A 92 -15.43 6.45 6.21
N HIS A 93 -16.41 7.14 5.61
CA HIS A 93 -16.89 8.44 6.08
C HIS A 93 -18.40 8.37 6.36
N PRO A 94 -18.87 8.53 7.61
CA PRO A 94 -20.31 8.62 7.90
C PRO A 94 -20.97 9.78 7.15
N ARG A 95 -22.18 9.59 6.62
CA ARG A 95 -22.92 10.60 5.85
C ARG A 95 -24.27 10.93 6.50
N SER A 96 -24.99 9.91 6.98
CA SER A 96 -26.25 10.02 7.73
C SER A 96 -26.31 8.92 8.80
N GLU A 97 -27.47 8.70 9.41
CA GLU A 97 -27.70 7.54 10.31
C GLU A 97 -27.76 6.21 9.55
N ASP A 98 -28.18 6.22 8.28
CA ASP A 98 -28.37 5.04 7.43
C ASP A 98 -27.30 4.88 6.32
N GLU A 99 -26.50 5.92 6.02
CA GLU A 99 -25.54 5.92 4.91
C GLU A 99 -24.10 6.27 5.33
N VAL A 100 -23.15 5.59 4.69
CA VAL A 100 -21.71 5.85 4.76
C VAL A 100 -21.13 5.98 3.35
N THR A 101 -20.03 6.71 3.20
CA THR A 101 -19.28 6.82 1.94
C THR A 101 -17.97 6.04 2.06
N LEU A 102 -17.85 4.97 1.28
CA LEU A 102 -16.58 4.26 1.12
C LEU A 102 -15.79 4.93 -0.01
N ARG A 103 -14.56 5.36 0.26
CA ARG A 103 -13.62 5.90 -0.75
C ARG A 103 -12.38 5.02 -0.82
N CYS A 104 -12.20 4.39 -1.97
CA CYS A 104 -11.03 3.63 -2.34
C CYS A 104 -9.99 4.59 -2.94
N TRP A 105 -8.79 4.59 -2.39
CA TRP A 105 -7.65 5.38 -2.87
C TRP A 105 -6.64 4.47 -3.56
N ALA A 106 -5.96 5.01 -4.57
CA ALA A 106 -4.69 4.53 -5.07
C ALA A 106 -3.68 5.70 -5.02
N LEU A 107 -2.53 5.49 -4.38
CA LEU A 107 -1.53 6.52 -4.13
C LEU A 107 -0.13 6.07 -4.54
N GLY A 108 0.69 7.02 -5.03
CA GLY A 108 2.12 6.83 -5.21
C GLY A 108 2.49 5.91 -6.38
N PHE A 109 1.65 5.84 -7.41
CA PHE A 109 1.84 4.97 -8.57
C PHE A 109 2.38 5.71 -9.80
N TYR A 110 2.94 4.97 -10.75
CA TYR A 110 3.41 5.41 -12.05
C TYR A 110 3.40 4.19 -12.98
N PRO A 111 2.97 4.27 -14.26
CA PRO A 111 2.52 5.44 -15.01
C PRO A 111 1.16 6.00 -14.55
N ALA A 112 0.61 6.97 -15.29
CA ALA A 112 -0.64 7.65 -14.94
C ALA A 112 -1.90 6.81 -15.21
N ASP A 113 -1.81 5.78 -16.05
CA ASP A 113 -2.95 4.94 -16.38
C ASP A 113 -3.24 3.96 -15.24
N ILE A 114 -4.49 3.96 -14.80
CA ILE A 114 -4.98 3.16 -13.68
C ILE A 114 -6.51 3.11 -13.73
N THR A 115 -7.08 1.93 -13.53
CA THR A 115 -8.53 1.76 -13.42
C THR A 115 -8.90 1.38 -11.99
N LEU A 116 -9.81 2.15 -11.39
CA LEU A 116 -10.45 1.86 -10.11
C LEU A 116 -11.92 1.60 -10.39
N THR A 117 -12.46 0.47 -9.95
CA THR A 117 -13.90 0.17 -10.02
C THR A 117 -14.41 -0.25 -8.65
N TRP A 118 -15.71 -0.05 -8.40
CA TRP A 118 -16.40 -0.64 -7.25
C TRP A 118 -17.34 -1.74 -7.73
N GLN A 119 -17.38 -2.85 -7.00
CA GLN A 119 -18.31 -3.95 -7.23
C GLN A 119 -19.17 -4.21 -6.00
N LEU A 120 -20.43 -4.58 -6.22
CA LEU A 120 -21.35 -5.10 -5.22
C LEU A 120 -21.58 -6.58 -5.52
N ASN A 121 -21.20 -7.48 -4.60
CA ASN A 121 -21.31 -8.94 -4.76
C ASN A 121 -20.63 -9.53 -6.02
N GLY A 122 -19.77 -8.77 -6.71
CA GLY A 122 -19.09 -9.15 -7.96
C GLY A 122 -19.61 -8.45 -9.22
N GLU A 123 -20.70 -7.69 -9.15
CA GLU A 123 -21.22 -6.87 -10.26
C GLU A 123 -20.71 -5.43 -10.15
N GLU A 124 -20.30 -4.82 -11.26
CA GLU A 124 -19.67 -3.49 -11.29
C GLU A 124 -20.68 -2.34 -11.18
N LEU A 125 -20.37 -1.35 -10.34
CA LEU A 125 -21.20 -0.19 -10.04
C LEU A 125 -20.80 1.00 -10.91
N THR A 126 -21.59 1.28 -11.95
CA THR A 126 -21.31 2.34 -12.93
C THR A 126 -22.09 3.64 -12.69
N GLN A 127 -23.23 3.60 -11.99
CA GLN A 127 -24.19 4.71 -11.95
C GLN A 127 -24.11 5.61 -10.70
N ASP A 128 -23.58 5.11 -9.58
CA ASP A 128 -23.51 5.80 -8.28
C ASP A 128 -22.06 5.98 -7.76
N MET A 129 -21.09 6.06 -8.67
CA MET A 129 -19.65 6.08 -8.36
C MET A 129 -19.02 7.45 -8.65
N GLU A 130 -18.52 8.11 -7.60
CA GLU A 130 -17.70 9.33 -7.70
C GLU A 130 -16.25 8.93 -8.06
N LEU A 131 -15.95 8.88 -9.36
CA LEU A 131 -14.60 8.64 -9.89
C LEU A 131 -13.90 9.96 -10.19
N VAL A 132 -12.73 10.19 -9.57
CA VAL A 132 -11.92 11.39 -9.82
C VAL A 132 -10.85 11.13 -10.86
N GLU A 133 -10.57 12.13 -11.70
CA GLU A 133 -9.45 12.14 -12.65
C GLU A 133 -8.11 11.83 -11.97
N THR A 134 -7.17 11.24 -12.71
CA THR A 134 -5.85 10.93 -12.15
C THR A 134 -5.06 12.22 -11.95
N ARG A 135 -4.59 12.47 -10.72
CA ARG A 135 -3.87 13.71 -10.36
C ARG A 135 -2.40 13.42 -10.08
N PRO A 136 -1.46 14.33 -10.40
CA PRO A 136 -0.08 14.19 -9.95
C PRO A 136 0.02 14.32 -8.42
N ALA A 137 1.02 13.67 -7.82
CA ALA A 137 1.37 13.81 -6.41
C ALA A 137 2.50 14.85 -6.18
N GLY A 138 3.25 15.21 -7.23
CA GLY A 138 4.32 16.23 -7.21
C GLY A 138 5.74 15.68 -7.12
N ASP A 139 5.90 14.41 -6.75
CA ASP A 139 7.17 13.64 -6.72
C ASP A 139 7.43 12.84 -8.01
N GLY A 140 6.58 13.02 -9.03
CA GLY A 140 6.58 12.24 -10.27
C GLY A 140 5.75 10.95 -10.21
N THR A 141 5.00 10.72 -9.13
CA THR A 141 3.94 9.71 -9.04
C THR A 141 2.54 10.35 -9.15
N PHE A 142 1.51 9.50 -9.18
CA PHE A 142 0.12 9.85 -9.34
C PHE A 142 -0.74 9.37 -8.16
N GLN A 143 -1.95 9.92 -8.08
CA GLN A 143 -2.99 9.61 -7.10
C GLN A 143 -4.36 9.63 -7.77
N LYS A 144 -5.23 8.71 -7.39
CA LYS A 144 -6.62 8.60 -7.88
C LYS A 144 -7.49 8.02 -6.76
N TRP A 145 -8.78 8.31 -6.79
CA TRP A 145 -9.74 7.64 -5.92
C TRP A 145 -11.11 7.48 -6.56
N ALA A 146 -11.85 6.51 -6.05
CA ALA A 146 -13.22 6.19 -6.41
C ALA A 146 -14.06 6.06 -5.13
N ALA A 147 -15.22 6.71 -5.05
CA ALA A 147 -16.10 6.61 -3.91
C ALA A 147 -17.52 6.16 -4.29
N VAL A 148 -18.18 5.46 -3.37
CA VAL A 148 -19.59 5.03 -3.47
C VAL A 148 -20.31 5.28 -2.15
N VAL A 149 -21.60 5.60 -2.24
CA VAL A 149 -22.49 5.66 -1.07
C VAL A 149 -23.02 4.25 -0.78
N VAL A 150 -22.99 3.86 0.49
CA VAL A 150 -23.26 2.49 0.95
C VAL A 150 -24.19 2.54 2.17
N PRO A 151 -25.25 1.70 2.23
CA PRO A 151 -26.06 1.57 3.43
C PRO A 151 -25.25 1.03 4.62
N LEU A 152 -25.46 1.59 5.81
CA LEU A 152 -24.76 1.20 7.04
C LEU A 152 -24.95 -0.30 7.33
N GLY A 153 -23.85 -0.99 7.66
CA GLY A 153 -23.82 -2.43 7.87
C GLY A 153 -23.83 -3.26 6.57
N LYS A 154 -23.65 -2.64 5.39
CA LYS A 154 -23.48 -3.32 4.10
C LYS A 154 -22.08 -3.19 3.49
N GLU A 155 -21.15 -2.53 4.18
CA GLU A 155 -19.81 -2.19 3.69
C GLU A 155 -19.01 -3.41 3.20
N GLN A 156 -19.19 -4.56 3.86
CA GLN A 156 -18.47 -5.80 3.53
C GLN A 156 -18.92 -6.46 2.20
N TYR A 157 -20.06 -6.05 1.63
CA TYR A 157 -20.51 -6.51 0.30
C TYR A 157 -19.93 -5.70 -0.86
N TYR A 158 -19.30 -4.56 -0.56
CA TYR A 158 -18.66 -3.68 -1.54
C TYR A 158 -17.15 -3.96 -1.60
N THR A 159 -16.65 -4.21 -2.80
CA THR A 159 -15.22 -4.42 -3.08
C THR A 159 -14.72 -3.42 -4.10
N CYS A 160 -13.68 -2.68 -3.77
CA CYS A 160 -12.92 -1.90 -4.75
C CYS A 160 -11.94 -2.82 -5.47
N HIS A 161 -11.80 -2.65 -6.77
CA HIS A 161 -10.77 -3.31 -7.58
C HIS A 161 -9.86 -2.25 -8.20
N VAL A 162 -8.54 -2.49 -8.12
CA VAL A 162 -7.52 -1.61 -8.68
C VAL A 162 -6.70 -2.37 -9.73
N TYR A 163 -6.68 -1.83 -10.94
CA TYR A 163 -5.94 -2.35 -12.09
C TYR A 163 -4.85 -1.35 -12.50
N HIS A 164 -3.61 -1.83 -12.59
CA HIS A 164 -2.40 -1.07 -12.95
C HIS A 164 -1.41 -2.06 -13.58
N GLU A 165 -0.46 -1.62 -14.41
CA GLU A 165 0.42 -2.55 -15.17
C GLU A 165 1.30 -3.44 -14.27
N GLU A 166 1.75 -2.93 -13.11
CA GLU A 166 2.52 -3.70 -12.10
C GLU A 166 1.67 -4.61 -11.20
N LEU A 167 0.39 -4.85 -11.53
CA LEU A 167 -0.50 -5.74 -10.79
C LEU A 167 -0.86 -6.98 -11.65
N PRO A 168 -0.18 -8.12 -11.46
CA PRO A 168 -0.49 -9.37 -12.18
C PRO A 168 -1.92 -9.88 -11.95
N GLU A 169 -2.48 -9.56 -10.78
CA GLU A 169 -3.89 -9.71 -10.43
C GLU A 169 -4.37 -8.40 -9.79
N PRO A 170 -5.61 -7.94 -10.04
CA PRO A 170 -6.10 -6.67 -9.51
C PRO A 170 -6.22 -6.68 -7.99
N LEU A 171 -5.86 -5.57 -7.33
CA LEU A 171 -6.00 -5.46 -5.88
C LEU A 171 -7.48 -5.37 -5.51
N THR A 172 -8.05 -6.47 -5.00
CA THR A 172 -9.39 -6.48 -4.40
C THR A 172 -9.31 -5.99 -2.96
N LEU A 173 -9.99 -4.88 -2.66
CA LEU A 173 -10.00 -4.23 -1.35
C LEU A 173 -11.41 -4.14 -0.78
N ARG A 174 -11.53 -4.37 0.53
CA ARG A 174 -12.73 -4.05 1.33
C ARG A 174 -12.42 -2.96 2.33
N TRP A 175 -13.46 -2.36 2.91
CA TRP A 175 -13.26 -1.57 4.12
C TRP A 175 -12.99 -2.49 5.32
N GLU A 176 -11.90 -2.25 6.04
CA GLU A 176 -11.63 -2.89 7.33
C GLU A 176 -11.93 -1.91 8.47
N PRO A 177 -12.73 -2.29 9.49
CA PRO A 177 -12.93 -1.46 10.66
C PRO A 177 -11.62 -1.36 11.47
N PRO A 178 -11.30 -0.18 12.03
CA PRO A 178 -10.08 -0.01 12.82
C PRO A 178 -10.05 -0.98 14.02
N PRO A 179 -8.88 -1.54 14.37
CA PRO A 179 -8.78 -2.61 15.37
C PRO A 179 -9.30 -2.13 16.73
N SER A 180 -10.31 -2.83 17.25
CA SER A 180 -11.02 -2.35 18.43
C SER A 180 -10.10 -2.30 19.66
N THR A 181 -10.02 -1.11 20.27
CA THR A 181 -9.26 -0.87 21.50
C THR A 181 -9.73 -1.79 22.63
N VAL A 182 -11.03 -2.14 22.63
CA VAL A 182 -11.65 -3.11 23.56
C VAL A 182 -11.03 -4.50 23.43
N SER A 183 -10.86 -5.05 22.23
CA SER A 183 -10.24 -6.37 22.03
C SER A 183 -8.80 -6.38 22.56
N ASN A 184 -8.01 -5.36 22.22
CA ASN A 184 -6.63 -5.23 22.67
C ASN A 184 -6.53 -5.08 24.20
N MET A 185 -7.41 -4.28 24.83
CA MET A 185 -7.50 -4.16 26.29
C MET A 185 -7.86 -5.49 26.97
N VAL A 186 -8.81 -6.25 26.42
CA VAL A 186 -9.21 -7.56 26.95
C VAL A 186 -8.05 -8.56 26.87
N ILE A 187 -7.33 -8.62 25.74
CA ILE A 187 -6.16 -9.48 25.56
C ILE A 187 -5.07 -9.12 26.58
N ILE A 188 -4.75 -7.83 26.75
CA ILE A 188 -3.76 -7.36 27.73
C ILE A 188 -4.18 -7.73 29.16
N ALA A 189 -5.45 -7.51 29.52
CA ALA A 189 -5.96 -7.84 30.86
C ALA A 189 -5.86 -9.36 31.15
N VAL A 190 -6.20 -10.22 30.20
CA VAL A 190 -6.07 -11.68 30.33
C VAL A 190 -4.61 -12.09 30.51
N LEU A 191 -3.67 -11.53 29.74
CA LEU A 191 -2.24 -11.80 29.87
C LEU A 191 -1.68 -11.38 31.25
N VAL A 192 -2.09 -10.23 31.77
CA VAL A 192 -1.70 -9.75 33.11
C VAL A 192 -2.22 -10.68 34.21
N VAL A 193 -3.48 -11.11 34.14
CA VAL A 193 -4.07 -12.05 35.11
C VAL A 193 -3.37 -13.41 35.07
N LEU A 194 -3.12 -13.97 33.87
CA LEU A 194 -2.39 -15.23 33.72
C LEU A 194 -0.97 -15.15 34.28
N GLY A 195 -0.24 -14.06 33.99
CA GLY A 195 1.09 -13.80 34.55
C GLY A 195 1.08 -13.76 36.08
N ALA A 196 0.13 -13.05 36.69
CA ALA A 196 -0.02 -12.98 38.14
C ALA A 196 -0.31 -14.36 38.77
N VAL A 197 -1.19 -15.17 38.16
CA VAL A 197 -1.51 -16.53 38.63
C VAL A 197 -0.28 -17.45 38.55
N ILE A 198 0.51 -17.38 37.47
CA ILE A 198 1.75 -18.16 37.31
C ILE A 198 2.77 -17.77 38.38
N ILE A 199 2.97 -16.48 38.64
CA ILE A 199 3.88 -15.97 39.68
C ILE A 199 3.44 -16.45 41.08
N LEU A 200 2.14 -16.34 41.41
CA LEU A 200 1.60 -16.81 42.69
C LEU A 200 1.79 -18.33 42.85
N GLY A 201 1.50 -19.12 41.80
CA GLY A 201 1.71 -20.57 41.80
C GLY A 201 3.18 -20.96 42.03
N ALA A 202 4.11 -20.26 41.37
CA ALA A 202 5.54 -20.47 41.54
C ALA A 202 6.03 -20.13 42.96
N VAL A 203 5.54 -19.03 43.55
CA VAL A 203 5.85 -18.63 44.93
C VAL A 203 5.32 -19.66 45.93
N VAL A 204 4.07 -20.13 45.77
CA VAL A 204 3.48 -21.17 46.64
C VAL A 204 4.27 -22.48 46.53
N ALA A 205 4.59 -22.94 45.33
CA ALA A 205 5.39 -24.14 45.11
C ALA A 205 6.80 -24.03 45.73
N PHE A 206 7.46 -22.88 45.59
CA PHE A 206 8.76 -22.61 46.21
C PHE A 206 8.69 -22.65 47.75
N VAL A 207 7.68 -22.00 48.34
CA VAL A 207 7.48 -21.99 49.80
C VAL A 207 7.16 -23.39 50.33
N MET A 208 6.33 -24.18 49.64
CA MET A 208 6.04 -25.56 50.01
C MET A 208 7.29 -26.46 49.93
N LYS A 209 8.11 -26.31 48.88
CA LYS A 209 9.41 -27.00 48.76
C LYS A 209 10.35 -26.61 49.91
N ARG A 210 10.44 -25.32 50.24
CA ARG A 210 11.30 -24.82 51.34
C ARG A 210 10.84 -25.33 52.71
N ARG A 211 9.52 -25.37 52.98
CA ARG A 211 8.96 -25.96 54.21
C ARG A 211 9.27 -27.46 54.32
N ARG A 212 9.18 -28.23 53.23
CA ARG A 212 9.56 -29.66 53.20
C ARG A 212 11.04 -29.90 53.54
N HIS A 213 11.96 -29.01 53.17
CA HIS A 213 13.37 -29.14 53.55
C HIS A 213 13.67 -28.73 55.01
N ILE A 214 12.86 -27.86 55.61
CA ILE A 214 13.05 -27.41 57.01
C ILE A 214 12.49 -28.45 58.00
N GLY A 215 11.39 -29.13 57.66
CA GLY A 215 10.74 -30.12 58.54
C GLY A 215 11.48 -31.45 58.78
N VAL A 216 12.75 -31.59 58.36
CA VAL A 216 13.53 -32.84 58.41
C VAL A 216 14.80 -32.72 59.26
N LYS A 217 15.00 -31.60 59.99
CA LYS A 217 16.11 -31.44 60.95
C LYS A 217 15.65 -30.80 62.26
N GLY A 218 15.39 -31.63 63.28
CA GLY A 218 15.09 -31.16 64.63
C GLY A 218 15.00 -32.28 65.68
N CYS A 219 15.91 -32.20 66.67
CA CYS A 219 15.85 -32.86 67.99
C CYS A 219 16.12 -34.37 68.11
N TYR A 220 17.37 -34.72 68.41
CA TYR A 220 17.65 -35.62 69.53
C TYR A 220 17.95 -34.76 70.77
N ALA A 221 17.37 -35.10 71.92
CA ALA A 221 17.49 -34.32 73.16
C ALA A 221 18.67 -34.78 74.02
N HIS A 222 19.26 -33.87 74.80
CA HIS A 222 20.41 -34.14 75.66
C HIS A 222 19.99 -34.08 77.14
N VAL A 223 19.90 -35.23 77.81
CA VAL A 223 19.63 -35.36 79.26
C VAL A 223 20.59 -36.41 79.84
N LEU A 224 21.08 -36.18 81.05
CA LEU A 224 22.24 -36.88 81.63
C LEU A 224 21.89 -37.94 82.69
N GLY A 225 22.54 -39.10 82.61
CA GLY A 225 22.88 -39.99 83.73
C GLY A 225 21.80 -41.01 84.17
N SER A 226 22.11 -42.28 84.45
CA SER A 226 23.34 -42.77 85.09
C SER A 226 23.48 -44.32 85.09
N LYS A 227 24.74 -44.82 85.05
CA LYS A 227 25.20 -46.21 85.32
C LYS A 227 24.76 -47.27 84.28
N SER A 228 25.51 -48.35 84.00
CA SER A 228 26.77 -48.92 84.55
C SER A 228 27.58 -49.69 83.47
N PHE A 229 28.85 -50.02 83.75
CA PHE A 229 29.69 -51.18 83.30
C PHE A 229 29.39 -51.87 81.93
N GLN A 230 30.36 -52.27 81.08
CA GLN A 230 31.78 -52.62 81.30
C GLN A 230 32.59 -52.57 79.96
N THR A 231 33.91 -52.82 80.04
CA THR A 231 34.94 -52.99 78.97
C THR A 231 34.50 -53.67 77.66
N SER A 232 35.06 -53.39 76.47
CA SER A 232 36.19 -52.49 76.04
C SER A 232 36.02 -52.17 74.50
N ASP A 233 36.97 -51.85 73.60
CA ASP A 233 38.46 -51.86 73.54
C ASP A 233 39.04 -50.95 72.40
N TRP A 234 40.35 -51.10 72.09
CA TRP A 234 41.18 -50.35 71.10
C TRP A 234 41.80 -51.30 70.02
N PRO A 235 42.71 -50.89 69.08
CA PRO A 235 43.28 -49.56 68.76
C PRO A 235 43.36 -49.15 67.25
N GLN A 236 43.66 -47.86 67.01
CA GLN A 236 44.53 -47.26 65.95
C GLN A 236 44.15 -47.47 64.44
N GLU A 237 44.38 -46.54 63.49
CA GLU A 237 45.48 -45.58 63.19
C GLU A 237 46.77 -46.27 62.67
N ALA A 238 47.43 -45.82 61.60
CA ALA A 238 47.15 -44.74 60.64
C ALA A 238 47.65 -45.11 59.22
#